data_AF-A0A409VFV1-F1
#
_entry.id   AF-A0A409VFV1-F1
#
_cell.length_a   1.000
_cell.length_b   1.000
_cell.length_c   1.000
_cell.angle_alpha   90.00
_cell.angle_beta   90.00
_cell.angle_gamma   90.00
#
_symmetry.space_group_name_H-M   'P 1'
#
loop_
_entity.id
_entity.type
_entity.pdbx_description
1 polymer ?
#
loop_
_entity_poly.entity_id
_entity_poly.type
_entity_poly.pdbx_seq_one_letter_code
_entity_poly.pdbx_strand_id
1 'polypeptide(L)'
;MSERTTEPLPPYVPITEFKYTAPPNEGWTYGQPVASTADGNAWVEGEDEGWTVFNTEQEDPRKLYLLLLSAIVPRPIALVSTVSLEGRENLAPFSWFNQVTPYPPIVSISILHRAHSAKDTLQNILDIKQFTANLISEPWVQQANISAIDTPSDVGEWPMTGLTKAPCVHVRPPRVKESACSFECELLQTVNIKDPATGDITTTLVLGSIKHIHVRNDVLNERGMIDPGKMKPVARMAGVGYARISEGYHIPLPSWSASQDAIRASVPWLEHSSSSNLEGVGYTHISEYKLTTSPNPTWKFGQPVESSPEGQAWLEGEKAGWTVIDTQKDDRRTWMGRRRQLYQFLVSAVVPRPIALVSTISEEGVENLAPISWFNQVSPYPTVISLSISRRDQAAKDTLRNILATKEFTANLISEAWIEQAHAASIDTPPEVSEWEITGLTKAPCLKVRTARVKESACSMECELLQSIDINDPDTGLTKNTLVLGAVKYIHVRNDVLDPASGTIDPGKMKPIARMGAGGYAKITEGYRMARPDVDAALEAVRTGQCGPQ
;
A
#
# COMPACT_ATOMS: atom_id res chain seq x y z
N MET A 1 6.07 9.21 -22.87
CA MET A 1 7.37 8.51 -22.87
C MET A 1 8.40 9.59 -22.56
N SER A 2 8.72 9.81 -21.28
CA SER A 2 9.73 10.79 -20.90
C SER A 2 11.12 10.27 -21.30
N GLU A 3 12.00 11.23 -21.60
CA GLU A 3 13.33 11.06 -22.17
C GLU A 3 14.06 9.84 -21.61
N ARG A 4 14.44 8.93 -22.52
CA ARG A 4 15.47 7.94 -22.20
C ARG A 4 16.74 8.73 -21.95
N THR A 5 17.14 8.86 -20.70
CA THR A 5 18.54 9.13 -20.38
C THR A 5 19.36 8.10 -21.16
N THR A 6 20.23 8.60 -22.05
CA THR A 6 21.09 7.78 -22.91
C THR A 6 22.23 7.12 -22.14
N GLU A 7 22.37 7.44 -20.86
CA GLU A 7 23.33 6.80 -19.96
C GLU A 7 22.77 5.47 -19.41
N PRO A 8 23.56 4.39 -19.43
CA PRO A 8 23.16 3.13 -18.84
C PRO A 8 22.94 3.30 -17.34
N LEU A 9 21.81 2.78 -16.83
CA LEU A 9 21.53 2.78 -15.40
C LEU A 9 22.64 2.07 -14.62
N PRO A 10 23.01 2.56 -13.43
CA PRO A 10 23.96 1.86 -12.57
C PRO A 10 23.49 0.44 -12.26
N PRO A 11 24.42 -0.52 -12.09
CA PRO A 11 24.07 -1.90 -11.80
C PRO A 11 23.36 -2.01 -10.45
N TYR A 12 22.42 -2.94 -10.37
CA TYR A 12 21.82 -3.34 -9.11
C TYR A 12 22.87 -3.85 -8.12
N VAL A 13 22.81 -3.37 -6.88
CA VAL A 13 23.68 -3.84 -5.78
C VAL A 13 22.80 -4.50 -4.71
N PRO A 14 23.00 -5.79 -4.39
CA PRO A 14 22.24 -6.46 -3.33
C PRO A 14 22.38 -5.74 -1.98
N ILE A 15 21.26 -5.49 -1.29
CA ILE A 15 21.29 -5.01 0.09
C ILE A 15 21.59 -6.19 1.00
N THR A 16 22.62 -6.04 1.82
CA THR A 16 23.04 -7.05 2.80
C THR A 16 22.24 -6.95 4.10
N GLU A 17 21.75 -5.76 4.47
CA GLU A 17 21.03 -5.53 5.74
C GLU A 17 20.03 -4.37 5.63
N PHE A 18 18.89 -4.50 6.32
CA PHE A 18 17.93 -3.42 6.47
C PHE A 18 18.37 -2.44 7.56
N LYS A 19 18.48 -1.16 7.22
CA LYS A 19 19.01 -0.14 8.14
C LYS A 19 17.89 0.58 8.87
N TYR A 20 17.94 0.57 10.20
CA TYR A 20 17.12 1.49 10.99
C TYR A 20 17.84 2.84 11.18
N THR A 21 17.10 3.94 11.01
CA THR A 21 17.58 5.31 11.26
C THR A 21 16.73 5.99 12.33
N ALA A 22 17.19 7.17 12.77
CA ALA A 22 16.33 8.18 13.37
C ALA A 22 15.12 8.51 12.48
N PRO A 23 14.04 9.12 13.01
CA PRO A 23 13.05 9.83 12.20
C PRO A 23 13.63 11.11 11.57
N PRO A 24 13.01 11.65 10.49
CA PRO A 24 13.50 12.85 9.81
C PRO A 24 13.68 14.09 10.68
N ASN A 25 12.81 14.28 11.67
CA ASN A 25 12.90 15.40 12.60
C ASN A 25 12.69 14.92 14.05
N GLU A 26 13.76 14.40 14.67
CA GLU A 26 13.74 13.96 16.07
C GLU A 26 13.36 15.08 17.06
N GLY A 27 13.71 16.32 16.73
CA GLY A 27 13.42 17.49 17.55
C GLY A 27 12.03 18.09 17.34
N TRP A 28 11.16 17.43 16.57
CA TRP A 28 9.84 17.96 16.27
C TRP A 28 8.97 18.10 17.53
N THR A 29 8.23 19.21 17.64
CA THR A 29 7.25 19.46 18.71
C THR A 29 5.87 19.79 18.17
N TYR A 30 4.83 19.54 18.96
CA TYR A 30 3.43 19.83 18.57
C TYR A 30 3.24 21.27 18.08
N GLY A 31 2.51 21.43 16.98
CA GLY A 31 2.25 22.71 16.32
C GLY A 31 3.41 23.24 15.47
N GLN A 32 4.58 22.58 15.46
CA GLN A 32 5.73 23.05 14.68
C GLN A 32 5.45 22.97 13.16
N PRO A 33 5.49 24.11 12.44
CA PRO A 33 5.28 24.15 10.99
C PRO A 33 6.30 23.31 10.22
N VAL A 34 5.92 22.86 9.03
CA VAL A 34 6.83 22.11 8.13
C VAL A 34 8.06 22.94 7.77
N ALA A 35 7.89 24.24 7.53
CA ALA A 35 8.97 25.16 7.17
C ALA A 35 10.01 25.42 8.30
N SER A 36 9.86 24.81 9.48
CA SER A 36 10.78 25.00 10.61
C SER A 36 12.10 24.23 10.50
N THR A 37 12.25 23.34 9.52
CA THR A 37 13.53 22.66 9.21
C THR A 37 14.03 23.09 7.84
N ALA A 38 15.32 22.91 7.55
CA ALA A 38 15.88 23.25 6.23
C ALA A 38 15.21 22.45 5.10
N ASP A 39 15.05 21.13 5.28
CA ASP A 39 14.38 20.26 4.31
C ASP A 39 12.88 20.55 4.20
N GLY A 40 12.21 20.87 5.31
CA GLY A 40 10.82 21.26 5.30
C GLY A 40 10.59 22.63 4.65
N ASN A 41 11.52 23.58 4.82
CA ASN A 41 11.50 24.86 4.11
C ASN A 41 11.67 24.66 2.59
N ALA A 42 12.67 23.87 2.17
CA ALA A 42 12.85 23.53 0.77
C ALA A 42 11.64 22.78 0.18
N TRP A 43 10.95 21.96 0.99
CA TRP A 43 9.72 21.30 0.58
C TRP A 43 8.58 22.29 0.30
N VAL A 44 8.36 23.28 1.17
CA VAL A 44 7.25 24.25 0.97
C VAL A 44 7.55 25.26 -0.14
N GLU A 45 8.82 25.54 -0.46
CA GLU A 45 9.21 26.40 -1.59
C GLU A 45 8.69 25.89 -2.93
N GLY A 46 8.62 24.57 -3.14
CA GLY A 46 8.06 24.01 -4.37
C GLY A 46 6.55 24.25 -4.54
N GLU A 47 5.84 24.77 -3.53
CA GLU A 47 4.46 25.23 -3.69
C GLU A 47 4.35 26.48 -4.59
N ASP A 48 5.43 27.26 -4.72
CA ASP A 48 5.47 28.49 -5.52
C ASP A 48 5.34 28.21 -7.03
N GLU A 49 5.68 26.99 -7.46
CA GLU A 49 5.45 26.50 -8.84
C GLU A 49 3.95 26.34 -9.16
N GLY A 50 3.08 26.40 -8.15
CA GLY A 50 1.63 26.31 -8.29
C GLY A 50 1.09 24.89 -8.39
N TRP A 51 -0.16 24.78 -8.83
CA TRP A 51 -0.93 23.53 -8.81
C TRP A 51 -1.60 23.27 -10.14
N THR A 52 -1.55 22.01 -10.59
CA THR A 52 -2.43 21.49 -11.63
C THR A 52 -3.59 20.77 -10.97
N VAL A 53 -4.82 21.11 -11.39
CA VAL A 53 -6.04 20.53 -10.85
C VAL A 53 -6.76 19.73 -11.93
N PHE A 54 -7.02 18.45 -11.64
CA PHE A 54 -7.68 17.50 -12.53
C PHE A 54 -9.12 17.31 -12.08
N ASN A 55 -10.09 17.64 -12.94
CA ASN A 55 -11.48 17.23 -12.77
C ASN A 55 -11.64 15.80 -13.30
N THR A 56 -11.87 14.83 -12.42
CA THR A 56 -11.87 13.41 -12.77
C THR A 56 -13.03 12.99 -13.67
N GLU A 57 -14.10 13.78 -13.73
CA GLU A 57 -15.27 13.51 -14.59
C GLU A 57 -15.04 13.99 -16.03
N GLN A 58 -14.06 14.89 -16.24
CA GLN A 58 -13.77 15.50 -17.54
C GLN A 58 -12.43 15.07 -18.13
N GLU A 59 -11.55 14.51 -17.31
CA GLU A 59 -10.21 14.13 -17.72
C GLU A 59 -10.14 12.80 -18.46
N ASP A 60 -9.13 12.66 -19.31
CA ASP A 60 -8.87 11.43 -20.06
C ASP A 60 -8.62 10.24 -19.10
N PRO A 61 -9.35 9.11 -19.23
CA PRO A 61 -9.20 7.97 -18.34
C PRO A 61 -7.79 7.39 -18.28
N ARG A 62 -7.04 7.45 -19.39
CA ARG A 62 -5.65 6.96 -19.43
C ARG A 62 -4.71 7.89 -18.66
N LYS A 63 -4.90 9.20 -18.76
CA LYS A 63 -4.18 10.20 -17.96
C LYS A 63 -4.47 10.03 -16.47
N LEU A 64 -5.74 9.85 -16.07
CA LEU A 64 -6.12 9.56 -14.69
C LEU A 64 -5.48 8.26 -14.18
N TYR A 65 -5.49 7.21 -14.99
CA TYR A 65 -4.81 5.96 -14.65
C TYR A 65 -3.32 6.16 -14.38
N LEU A 66 -2.61 6.86 -15.26
CA LEU A 66 -1.17 7.14 -15.08
C LEU A 66 -0.90 8.00 -13.84
N LEU A 67 -1.70 9.04 -13.63
CA LEU A 67 -1.60 9.93 -12.48
C LEU A 67 -1.75 9.15 -11.17
N LEU A 68 -2.83 8.38 -11.01
CA LEU A 68 -3.10 7.61 -9.80
C LEU A 68 -2.03 6.55 -9.51
N LEU A 69 -1.52 5.89 -10.56
CA LEU A 69 -0.42 4.94 -10.43
C LEU A 69 0.89 5.57 -9.92
N SER A 70 1.10 6.86 -10.19
CA SER A 70 2.26 7.61 -9.73
C SER A 70 2.06 8.32 -8.40
N ALA A 71 0.82 8.72 -8.09
CA ALA A 71 0.47 9.37 -6.84
C ALA A 71 0.40 8.36 -5.69
N ILE A 72 -0.41 7.30 -5.82
CA ILE A 72 -0.65 6.35 -4.74
C ILE A 72 0.49 5.32 -4.72
N VAL A 73 1.61 5.70 -4.13
CA VAL A 73 2.84 4.90 -3.99
C VAL A 73 3.41 5.06 -2.58
N PRO A 74 4.24 4.14 -2.09
CA PRO A 74 4.52 2.79 -2.61
C PRO A 74 3.32 1.84 -2.39
N ARG A 75 3.10 0.88 -3.30
CA ARG A 75 2.01 -0.10 -3.16
C ARG A 75 2.54 -1.50 -2.85
N PRO A 76 1.91 -2.26 -1.93
CA PRO A 76 2.23 -3.67 -1.75
C PRO A 76 1.68 -4.47 -2.94
N ILE A 77 2.21 -5.67 -3.16
CA ILE A 77 1.85 -6.49 -4.32
C ILE A 77 1.45 -7.89 -3.84
N ALA A 78 0.26 -8.33 -4.25
CA ALA A 78 -0.15 -9.72 -4.14
C ALA A 78 0.06 -10.42 -5.48
N LEU A 79 0.85 -11.50 -5.49
CA LEU A 79 0.88 -12.45 -6.58
C LEU A 79 -0.24 -13.46 -6.36
N VAL A 80 -1.30 -13.37 -7.15
CA VAL A 80 -2.57 -14.08 -6.92
C VAL A 80 -2.61 -15.34 -7.78
N SER A 81 -2.75 -16.49 -7.13
CA SER A 81 -2.94 -17.78 -7.79
C SER A 81 -4.42 -18.19 -7.72
N THR A 82 -4.94 -18.65 -8.85
CA THR A 82 -6.33 -19.10 -9.00
C THR A 82 -6.39 -20.36 -9.85
N VAL A 83 -7.54 -21.03 -9.85
CA VAL A 83 -7.79 -22.20 -10.69
C VAL A 83 -9.15 -22.04 -11.38
N SER A 84 -9.25 -22.46 -12.64
CA SER A 84 -10.51 -22.47 -13.38
C SER A 84 -11.37 -23.68 -13.03
N LEU A 85 -12.61 -23.71 -13.52
CA LEU A 85 -13.49 -24.87 -13.42
C LEU A 85 -12.87 -26.12 -14.06
N GLU A 86 -12.17 -25.94 -15.19
CA GLU A 86 -11.45 -27.01 -15.90
C GLU A 86 -10.15 -27.44 -15.20
N GLY A 87 -9.78 -26.80 -14.09
CA GLY A 87 -8.56 -27.10 -13.34
C GLY A 87 -7.30 -26.42 -13.88
N ARG A 88 -7.43 -25.45 -14.79
CA ARG A 88 -6.28 -24.67 -15.27
C ARG A 88 -5.87 -23.65 -14.20
N GLU A 89 -4.59 -23.60 -13.89
CA GLU A 89 -4.06 -22.72 -12.84
C GLU A 89 -3.53 -21.42 -13.47
N ASN A 90 -3.93 -20.28 -12.90
CA ASN A 90 -3.47 -18.95 -13.32
C ASN A 90 -2.68 -18.27 -12.19
N LEU A 91 -1.78 -17.37 -12.57
CA LEU A 91 -0.95 -16.60 -11.66
C LEU A 91 -0.77 -15.17 -12.18
N ALA A 92 -1.12 -14.15 -11.40
CA ALA A 92 -0.98 -12.75 -11.83
C ALA A 92 -0.72 -11.77 -10.66
N PRO A 93 0.06 -10.69 -10.85
CA PRO A 93 0.38 -9.74 -9.80
C PRO A 93 -0.59 -8.56 -9.76
N PHE A 94 -1.02 -8.17 -8.56
CA PHE A 94 -1.94 -7.06 -8.31
C PHE A 94 -1.37 -6.12 -7.24
N SER A 95 -1.17 -4.85 -7.60
CA SER A 95 -0.71 -3.81 -6.65
C SER A 95 -1.85 -2.98 -6.05
N TRP A 96 -3.07 -3.11 -6.56
CA TRP A 96 -4.26 -2.56 -5.90
C TRP A 96 -4.75 -3.56 -4.85
N PHE A 97 -3.82 -3.91 -3.97
CA PHE A 97 -3.94 -4.90 -2.91
C PHE A 97 -3.69 -4.22 -1.56
N ASN A 98 -4.53 -4.45 -0.56
CA ASN A 98 -4.24 -4.00 0.81
C ASN A 98 -5.03 -4.85 1.83
N GLN A 99 -4.69 -4.72 3.10
CA GLN A 99 -5.50 -5.22 4.20
C GLN A 99 -6.75 -4.35 4.38
N VAL A 100 -7.89 -4.99 4.69
CA VAL A 100 -9.14 -4.31 5.07
C VAL A 100 -9.35 -4.38 6.57
N THR A 101 -9.18 -5.55 7.19
CA THR A 101 -9.32 -5.69 8.65
C THR A 101 -8.46 -6.83 9.16
N PRO A 102 -7.92 -6.73 10.39
CA PRO A 102 -7.21 -7.82 11.04
C PRO A 102 -8.15 -8.89 11.61
N TYR A 103 -9.39 -8.52 11.92
CA TYR A 103 -10.38 -9.40 12.52
C TYR A 103 -11.81 -8.98 12.16
N PRO A 104 -12.55 -9.79 11.39
CA PRO A 104 -12.08 -10.99 10.68
C PRO A 104 -10.93 -10.65 9.72
N PRO A 105 -9.97 -11.55 9.46
CA PRO A 105 -8.83 -11.23 8.60
C PRO A 105 -9.27 -11.13 7.13
N ILE A 106 -9.28 -9.92 6.58
CA ILE A 106 -9.72 -9.63 5.21
C ILE A 106 -8.70 -8.79 4.47
N VAL A 107 -8.46 -9.15 3.21
CA VAL A 107 -7.72 -8.36 2.23
C VAL A 107 -8.63 -7.94 1.08
N SER A 108 -8.24 -6.88 0.38
CA SER A 108 -8.88 -6.45 -0.85
C SER A 108 -7.92 -6.53 -2.03
N ILE A 109 -8.45 -6.87 -3.21
CA ILE A 109 -7.75 -6.80 -4.50
C ILE A 109 -8.70 -6.16 -5.51
N SER A 110 -8.28 -5.09 -6.18
CA SER A 110 -9.03 -4.52 -7.30
C SER A 110 -8.53 -5.06 -8.64
N ILE A 111 -9.45 -5.59 -9.43
CA ILE A 111 -9.17 -6.21 -10.72
C ILE A 111 -9.88 -5.42 -11.83
N LEU A 112 -9.09 -4.80 -12.70
CA LEU A 112 -9.57 -4.16 -13.92
C LEU A 112 -10.18 -5.17 -14.88
N HIS A 113 -11.30 -4.81 -15.50
CA HIS A 113 -11.88 -5.57 -16.61
C HIS A 113 -11.12 -5.31 -17.92
N ARG A 114 -11.15 -6.28 -18.83
CA ARG A 114 -10.85 -6.06 -20.24
C ARG A 114 -12.07 -5.37 -20.87
N ALA A 115 -11.91 -4.74 -22.05
CA ALA A 115 -12.97 -3.96 -22.69
C ALA A 115 -14.34 -4.66 -22.78
N HIS A 116 -14.35 -5.99 -22.91
CA HIS A 116 -15.58 -6.79 -23.06
C HIS A 116 -15.64 -8.03 -22.15
N SER A 117 -14.71 -8.18 -21.18
CA SER A 117 -14.68 -9.38 -20.33
C SER A 117 -13.96 -9.15 -19.01
N ALA A 118 -14.28 -9.99 -18.02
CA ALA A 118 -13.43 -10.14 -16.84
C ALA A 118 -12.05 -10.68 -17.25
N LYS A 119 -11.04 -10.43 -16.41
CA LYS A 119 -9.76 -11.15 -16.45
C LYS A 119 -9.94 -12.57 -15.89
N ASP A 120 -9.08 -13.49 -16.33
CA ASP A 120 -9.13 -14.90 -15.94
C ASP A 120 -9.06 -15.07 -14.41
N THR A 121 -8.19 -14.32 -13.71
CA THR A 121 -8.15 -14.31 -12.24
C THR A 121 -9.49 -13.96 -11.60
N LEU A 122 -10.19 -12.93 -12.09
CA LEU A 122 -11.49 -12.53 -11.55
C LEU A 122 -12.54 -13.60 -11.82
N GLN A 123 -12.58 -14.13 -13.04
CA GLN A 123 -13.52 -15.18 -13.42
C GLN A 123 -13.33 -16.42 -12.55
N ASN A 124 -12.09 -16.87 -12.38
CA ASN A 124 -11.74 -18.01 -11.51
C ASN A 124 -12.15 -17.76 -10.05
N ILE A 125 -11.96 -16.54 -9.52
CA ILE A 125 -12.40 -16.18 -8.16
C ILE A 125 -13.92 -16.24 -8.04
N LEU A 126 -14.67 -15.79 -9.05
CA LEU A 126 -16.13 -15.83 -9.02
C LEU A 126 -16.67 -17.27 -9.08
N ASP A 127 -16.05 -18.12 -9.89
CA ASP A 127 -16.50 -19.50 -10.11
C ASP A 127 -16.10 -20.44 -8.95
N ILE A 128 -14.83 -20.39 -8.53
CA ILE A 128 -14.28 -21.28 -7.51
C ILE A 128 -14.42 -20.71 -6.09
N LYS A 129 -14.55 -19.38 -5.96
CA LYS A 129 -14.63 -18.68 -4.66
C LYS A 129 -13.40 -18.86 -3.78
N GLN A 130 -12.27 -19.24 -4.36
CA GLN A 130 -11.02 -19.47 -3.66
C GLN A 130 -9.83 -18.93 -4.46
N PHE A 131 -8.83 -18.41 -3.76
CA PHE A 131 -7.57 -17.95 -4.34
C PHE A 131 -6.47 -17.94 -3.28
N THR A 132 -5.21 -17.86 -3.71
CA THR A 132 -4.11 -17.52 -2.79
C THR A 132 -3.54 -16.15 -3.13
N ALA A 133 -3.13 -15.40 -2.11
CA ALA A 133 -2.40 -14.15 -2.26
C ALA A 133 -1.00 -14.32 -1.67
N ASN A 134 0.03 -14.21 -2.52
CA ASN A 134 1.42 -14.49 -2.18
C ASN A 134 2.22 -13.18 -2.18
N LEU A 135 2.89 -12.85 -1.08
CA LEU A 135 3.59 -11.57 -0.96
C LEU A 135 4.98 -11.64 -1.57
N ILE A 136 5.31 -10.66 -2.40
CA ILE A 136 6.52 -10.68 -3.23
C ILE A 136 7.75 -10.20 -2.46
N SER A 137 8.83 -10.99 -2.54
CA SER A 137 10.15 -10.62 -2.02
C SER A 137 11.13 -10.34 -3.16
N GLU A 138 12.09 -9.45 -2.89
CA GLU A 138 13.10 -8.98 -3.85
C GLU A 138 13.84 -10.12 -4.59
N PRO A 139 14.26 -11.23 -3.96
CA PRO A 139 15.07 -12.26 -4.63
C PRO A 139 14.38 -12.99 -5.80
N TRP A 140 13.05 -12.93 -5.90
CA TRP A 140 12.29 -13.59 -6.97
C TRP A 140 11.33 -12.65 -7.70
N VAL A 141 11.56 -11.34 -7.59
CA VAL A 141 10.72 -10.30 -8.20
C VAL A 141 10.63 -10.42 -9.73
N GLN A 142 11.66 -10.95 -10.39
CA GLN A 142 11.67 -11.14 -11.84
C GLN A 142 10.66 -12.19 -12.28
N GLN A 143 10.68 -13.34 -11.61
CA GLN A 143 9.73 -14.43 -11.83
C GLN A 143 8.29 -13.95 -11.61
N ALA A 144 8.07 -13.15 -10.57
CA ALA A 144 6.78 -12.52 -10.32
C ALA A 144 6.36 -11.54 -11.42
N ASN A 145 7.28 -10.71 -11.93
CA ASN A 145 7.00 -9.75 -13.01
C ASN A 145 6.56 -10.45 -14.30
N ILE A 146 7.09 -11.64 -14.59
CA ILE A 146 6.70 -12.40 -15.78
C ILE A 146 5.23 -12.81 -15.77
N SER A 147 4.67 -13.11 -14.60
CA SER A 147 3.25 -13.45 -14.48
C SER A 147 2.29 -12.29 -14.83
N ALA A 148 2.80 -11.08 -15.10
CA ALA A 148 2.01 -9.94 -15.55
C ALA A 148 1.74 -9.93 -17.07
N ILE A 149 2.19 -10.95 -17.79
CA ILE A 149 2.01 -11.11 -19.23
C ILE A 149 0.52 -11.28 -19.58
N ASP A 150 0.09 -10.76 -20.74
CA ASP A 150 -1.30 -10.92 -21.19
C ASP A 150 -1.41 -12.17 -22.07
N THR A 151 -1.32 -13.33 -21.43
CA THR A 151 -1.48 -14.62 -22.12
C THR A 151 -2.91 -14.83 -22.61
N PRO A 152 -3.09 -15.61 -23.69
CA PRO A 152 -4.40 -16.17 -24.02
C PRO A 152 -5.02 -16.91 -22.82
N SER A 153 -6.35 -16.93 -22.72
CA SER A 153 -7.05 -17.54 -21.58
C SER A 153 -6.84 -19.05 -21.46
N ASP A 154 -6.31 -19.72 -22.49
CA ASP A 154 -5.91 -21.13 -22.50
C ASP A 154 -4.47 -21.41 -22.10
N VAL A 155 -3.67 -20.37 -21.83
CA VAL A 155 -2.28 -20.48 -21.41
C VAL A 155 -2.12 -19.96 -19.98
N GLY A 156 -1.78 -20.88 -19.06
CA GLY A 156 -1.43 -20.53 -17.67
C GLY A 156 -0.03 -19.91 -17.58
N GLU A 157 0.15 -18.97 -16.65
CA GLU A 157 1.38 -18.19 -16.50
C GLU A 157 2.50 -18.96 -15.80
N TRP A 158 2.17 -19.96 -14.96
CA TRP A 158 3.10 -20.73 -14.14
C TRP A 158 4.37 -21.21 -14.88
N PRO A 159 4.28 -21.88 -16.05
CA PRO A 159 5.46 -22.44 -16.72
C PRO A 159 6.48 -21.36 -17.12
N MET A 160 6.02 -20.14 -17.43
CA MET A 160 6.89 -19.04 -17.86
C MET A 160 7.68 -18.42 -16.72
N THR A 161 7.23 -18.60 -15.47
CA THR A 161 7.81 -17.90 -14.31
C THR A 161 9.02 -18.60 -13.70
N GLY A 162 9.09 -19.94 -13.77
CA GLY A 162 10.07 -20.71 -12.99
C GLY A 162 9.79 -20.75 -11.48
N LEU A 163 8.61 -20.31 -11.03
CA LEU A 163 8.16 -20.45 -9.63
C LEU A 163 7.68 -21.87 -9.34
N THR A 164 7.63 -22.24 -8.07
CA THR A 164 7.20 -23.58 -7.64
C THR A 164 5.84 -23.51 -6.96
N LYS A 165 4.92 -24.37 -7.40
CA LYS A 165 3.62 -24.56 -6.76
C LYS A 165 3.82 -25.30 -5.42
N ALA A 166 3.15 -24.83 -4.37
CA ALA A 166 3.02 -25.57 -3.12
C ALA A 166 1.54 -25.75 -2.76
N PRO A 167 1.14 -26.92 -2.23
CA PRO A 167 -0.24 -27.19 -1.89
C PRO A 167 -0.70 -26.33 -0.70
N CYS A 168 -1.99 -26.06 -0.69
CA CYS A 168 -2.71 -25.35 0.37
C CYS A 168 -3.44 -26.35 1.29
N VAL A 169 -3.79 -25.88 2.49
CA VAL A 169 -4.49 -26.67 3.52
C VAL A 169 -6.00 -26.60 3.34
N HIS A 170 -6.52 -25.45 2.91
CA HIS A 170 -7.94 -25.10 2.89
C HIS A 170 -8.46 -24.80 1.49
N VAL A 171 -7.67 -24.12 0.65
CA VAL A 171 -8.07 -23.73 -0.70
C VAL A 171 -7.48 -24.61 -1.80
N ARG A 172 -8.16 -24.70 -2.95
CA ARG A 172 -7.73 -25.47 -4.13
C ARG A 172 -6.54 -24.85 -4.88
N PRO A 173 -6.49 -23.54 -5.16
CA PRO A 173 -5.36 -22.96 -5.90
C PRO A 173 -4.05 -23.13 -5.12
N PRO A 174 -2.93 -23.47 -5.79
CA PRO A 174 -1.65 -23.59 -5.11
C PRO A 174 -1.17 -22.21 -4.63
N ARG A 175 -0.38 -22.20 -3.55
CA ARG A 175 0.44 -21.04 -3.16
C ARG A 175 1.79 -21.09 -3.88
N VAL A 176 2.47 -19.95 -3.90
CA VAL A 176 3.84 -19.85 -4.42
C VAL A 176 4.80 -20.28 -3.32
N LYS A 177 5.59 -21.33 -3.56
CA LYS A 177 6.51 -21.89 -2.57
C LYS A 177 7.55 -20.87 -2.10
N GLU A 178 8.04 -20.04 -3.02
CA GLU A 178 9.08 -19.05 -2.78
C GLU A 178 8.59 -17.83 -1.98
N SER A 179 7.28 -17.67 -1.83
CA SER A 179 6.67 -16.60 -1.05
C SER A 179 6.82 -16.86 0.45
N ALA A 180 7.53 -15.98 1.16
CA ALA A 180 7.71 -16.11 2.61
C ALA A 180 6.42 -15.87 3.41
N CYS A 181 5.39 -15.30 2.80
CA CYS A 181 4.10 -15.10 3.42
C CYS A 181 2.98 -15.26 2.39
N SER A 182 2.08 -16.22 2.61
CA SER A 182 0.99 -16.53 1.69
C SER A 182 -0.34 -16.67 2.42
N PHE A 183 -1.40 -16.13 1.83
CA PHE A 183 -2.76 -16.19 2.35
C PHE A 183 -3.59 -17.15 1.52
N GLU A 184 -4.28 -18.07 2.18
CA GLU A 184 -5.36 -18.85 1.60
C GLU A 184 -6.67 -18.11 1.81
N CYS A 185 -7.33 -17.71 0.73
CA CYS A 185 -8.48 -16.81 0.77
C CYS A 185 -9.72 -17.48 0.18
N GLU A 186 -10.85 -17.27 0.83
CA GLU A 186 -12.16 -17.46 0.22
C GLU A 186 -12.77 -16.12 -0.17
N LEU A 187 -13.52 -16.11 -1.27
CA LEU A 187 -14.29 -14.95 -1.69
C LEU A 187 -15.35 -14.62 -0.64
N LEU A 188 -15.25 -13.43 -0.05
CA LEU A 188 -16.26 -12.91 0.88
C LEU A 188 -17.33 -12.14 0.13
N GLN A 189 -16.91 -11.16 -0.68
CA GLN A 189 -17.81 -10.25 -1.39
C GLN A 189 -17.06 -9.62 -2.58
N THR A 190 -17.80 -9.25 -3.62
CA THR A 190 -17.32 -8.36 -4.67
C THR A 190 -18.10 -7.04 -4.71
N VAL A 191 -17.44 -5.99 -5.19
CA VAL A 191 -18.06 -4.70 -5.48
C VAL A 191 -17.69 -4.30 -6.88
N ASN A 192 -18.69 -4.14 -7.75
CA ASN A 192 -18.47 -3.71 -9.12
C ASN A 192 -18.50 -2.18 -9.19
N ILE A 193 -17.40 -1.60 -9.65
CA ILE A 193 -17.32 -0.19 -10.00
C ILE A 193 -17.75 -0.08 -11.46
N LYS A 194 -18.76 0.75 -11.69
CA LYS A 194 -19.36 0.94 -13.00
C LYS A 194 -19.02 2.29 -13.57
N ASP A 195 -18.80 2.34 -14.87
CA ASP A 195 -18.79 3.56 -15.64
C ASP A 195 -20.14 4.28 -15.45
N PRO A 196 -20.17 5.53 -14.99
CA PRO A 196 -21.43 6.24 -14.75
C PRO A 196 -22.18 6.57 -16.05
N ALA A 197 -21.48 6.66 -17.18
CA ALA A 197 -22.06 6.98 -18.49
C ALA A 197 -22.56 5.72 -19.22
N THR A 198 -21.79 4.63 -19.23
CA THR A 198 -22.17 3.42 -19.97
C THR A 198 -22.86 2.36 -19.10
N GLY A 199 -22.62 2.38 -17.78
CA GLY A 199 -23.07 1.34 -16.86
C GLY A 199 -22.21 0.06 -16.88
N ASP A 200 -21.19 0.00 -17.73
CA ASP A 200 -20.27 -1.12 -17.83
C ASP A 200 -19.40 -1.24 -16.57
N ILE A 201 -19.03 -2.47 -16.21
CA ILE A 201 -18.13 -2.70 -15.08
C ILE A 201 -16.70 -2.43 -15.54
N THR A 202 -16.05 -1.43 -14.96
CA THR A 202 -14.65 -1.09 -15.28
C THR A 202 -13.68 -1.82 -14.37
N THR A 203 -14.08 -2.01 -13.11
CA THR A 203 -13.25 -2.64 -12.07
C THR A 203 -14.13 -3.43 -11.12
N THR A 204 -13.66 -4.60 -10.69
CA THR A 204 -14.25 -5.31 -9.56
C THR A 204 -13.29 -5.31 -8.38
N LEU A 205 -13.73 -4.77 -7.25
CA LEU A 205 -13.07 -4.92 -5.96
C LEU A 205 -13.47 -6.27 -5.36
N VAL A 206 -12.49 -7.12 -5.08
CA VAL A 206 -12.65 -8.43 -4.46
C VAL A 206 -12.26 -8.31 -2.99
N LEU A 207 -13.14 -8.74 -2.08
CA LEU A 207 -12.83 -8.92 -0.66
C LEU A 207 -12.61 -10.40 -0.39
N GLY A 208 -11.43 -10.76 0.10
CA GLY A 208 -11.04 -12.13 0.44
C GLY A 208 -10.95 -12.33 1.95
N SER A 209 -11.69 -13.29 2.49
CA SER A 209 -11.54 -13.75 3.87
C SER A 209 -10.38 -14.73 3.95
N ILE A 210 -9.33 -14.37 4.69
CA ILE A 210 -8.15 -15.22 4.88
C ILE A 210 -8.52 -16.35 5.82
N LYS A 211 -8.35 -17.60 5.39
CA LYS A 211 -8.63 -18.83 6.16
C LYS A 211 -7.37 -19.42 6.76
N HIS A 212 -6.28 -19.39 6.01
CA HIS A 212 -4.97 -19.84 6.49
C HIS A 212 -3.89 -18.85 6.07
N ILE A 213 -2.90 -18.71 6.94
CA ILE A 213 -1.70 -17.92 6.69
C ILE A 213 -0.50 -18.85 6.79
N HIS A 214 0.33 -18.87 5.76
CA HIS A 214 1.62 -19.56 5.75
C HIS A 214 2.72 -18.52 5.87
N VAL A 215 3.58 -18.65 6.87
CA VAL A 215 4.76 -17.79 7.01
C VAL A 215 6.00 -18.63 7.25
N ARG A 216 7.11 -18.29 6.58
CA ARG A 216 8.39 -18.93 6.84
C ARG A 216 8.94 -18.49 8.19
N ASN A 217 9.50 -19.42 8.95
CA ASN A 217 9.99 -19.12 10.30
C ASN A 217 11.24 -18.23 10.29
N ASP A 218 12.05 -18.27 9.22
CA ASP A 218 13.27 -17.48 9.12
C ASP A 218 12.99 -15.97 9.04
N VAL A 219 11.84 -15.57 8.48
CA VAL A 219 11.46 -14.15 8.36
C VAL A 219 10.80 -13.58 9.62
N LEU A 220 10.56 -14.40 10.64
CA LEU A 220 9.99 -13.93 11.90
C LEU A 220 11.08 -13.37 12.82
N ASN A 221 10.70 -12.37 13.61
CA ASN A 221 11.49 -11.89 14.75
C ASN A 221 11.05 -12.56 16.05
N GLU A 222 11.74 -12.27 17.15
CA GLU A 222 11.48 -12.84 18.48
C GLU A 222 10.06 -12.59 19.01
N ARG A 223 9.36 -11.58 18.47
CA ARG A 223 7.97 -11.25 18.82
C ARG A 223 6.96 -11.98 17.93
N GLY A 224 7.41 -12.84 17.02
CA GLY A 224 6.57 -13.54 16.05
C GLY A 224 5.99 -12.63 14.96
N MET A 225 6.56 -11.44 14.76
CA MET A 225 6.19 -10.54 13.65
C MET A 225 7.14 -10.74 12.48
N ILE A 226 6.68 -10.44 11.28
CA ILE A 226 7.55 -10.47 10.11
C ILE A 226 8.55 -9.31 10.18
N ASP A 227 9.82 -9.65 10.07
CA ASP A 227 10.91 -8.70 9.96
C ASP A 227 11.03 -8.21 8.50
N PRO A 228 10.89 -6.89 8.23
CA PRO A 228 10.94 -6.38 6.87
C PRO A 228 12.31 -6.59 6.20
N GLY A 229 13.41 -6.57 6.96
CA GLY A 229 14.74 -6.81 6.43
C GLY A 229 14.98 -8.26 6.03
N LYS A 230 14.33 -9.20 6.73
CA LYS A 230 14.36 -10.62 6.34
C LYS A 230 13.36 -10.95 5.23
N MET A 231 12.16 -10.37 5.25
CA MET A 231 11.14 -10.58 4.21
C MET A 231 11.51 -9.95 2.88
N LYS A 232 12.28 -8.85 2.89
CA LYS A 232 12.69 -8.08 1.71
C LYS A 232 11.52 -7.74 0.77
N PRO A 233 10.44 -7.11 1.29
CA PRO A 233 9.27 -6.79 0.48
C PRO A 233 9.63 -5.78 -0.61
N VAL A 234 8.96 -5.88 -1.75
CA VAL A 234 9.08 -4.93 -2.86
C VAL A 234 7.85 -4.05 -2.98
N ALA A 235 8.05 -2.78 -3.34
CA ALA A 235 6.98 -1.86 -3.66
C ALA A 235 6.73 -1.81 -5.17
N ARG A 236 5.47 -1.68 -5.58
CA ARG A 236 5.14 -1.20 -6.93
C ARG A 236 5.08 0.32 -6.94
N MET A 237 5.75 0.92 -7.93
CA MET A 237 5.80 2.36 -8.18
C MET A 237 5.05 2.74 -9.47
N ALA A 238 5.25 3.95 -9.98
CA ALA A 238 4.69 4.39 -11.25
C ALA A 238 5.15 3.51 -12.43
N GLY A 239 4.24 3.22 -13.37
CA GLY A 239 4.54 2.47 -14.59
C GLY A 239 5.15 1.07 -14.35
N VAL A 240 6.36 0.89 -14.85
CA VAL A 240 7.17 -0.34 -14.73
C VAL A 240 8.16 -0.31 -13.56
N GLY A 241 8.08 0.74 -12.72
CA GLY A 241 8.96 0.93 -11.58
C GLY A 241 8.59 0.03 -10.40
N TYR A 242 9.63 -0.50 -9.77
CA TYR A 242 9.59 -1.15 -8.46
C TYR A 242 10.52 -0.38 -7.54
N ALA A 243 10.24 -0.39 -6.24
CA ALA A 243 11.15 0.17 -5.25
C ALA A 243 11.54 -0.86 -4.20
N ARG A 244 12.75 -0.69 -3.71
CA ARG A 244 13.37 -1.49 -2.65
C ARG A 244 12.99 -0.90 -1.31
N ILE A 245 12.90 -1.76 -0.30
CA ILE A 245 12.67 -1.34 1.09
C ILE A 245 13.93 -1.67 1.88
N SER A 246 14.87 -0.72 1.88
CA SER A 246 16.24 -0.90 2.39
C SER A 246 16.45 -0.28 3.77
N GLU A 247 15.66 0.73 4.12
CA GLU A 247 15.81 1.49 5.36
C GLU A 247 14.47 1.98 5.90
N GLY A 248 14.41 2.18 7.21
CA GLY A 248 13.23 2.67 7.88
C GLY A 248 13.51 3.20 9.28
N TYR A 249 12.48 3.70 9.92
CA TYR A 249 12.55 4.28 11.26
C TYR A 249 11.23 4.09 11.98
N HIS A 250 11.24 4.25 13.30
CA HIS A 250 10.04 4.16 14.13
C HIS A 250 9.72 5.53 14.71
N ILE A 251 8.44 5.92 14.62
CA ILE A 251 7.90 7.03 15.39
C ILE A 251 6.91 6.40 16.40
N PRO A 252 7.15 6.55 17.73
CA PRO A 252 6.25 6.02 18.74
C PRO A 252 4.86 6.65 18.62
N LEU A 253 3.81 5.83 18.72
CA LEU A 253 2.44 6.33 18.66
C LEU A 253 2.18 7.30 19.82
N PRO A 254 1.70 8.53 19.54
CA PRO A 254 1.33 9.46 20.59
C PRO A 254 0.05 9.01 21.28
N SER A 255 -0.08 9.29 22.58
CA SER A 255 -1.34 9.17 23.31
C SER A 255 -1.75 10.52 23.88
N TRP A 256 -3.05 10.81 23.86
CA TRP A 256 -3.58 12.06 24.41
C TRP A 256 -3.25 12.21 25.89
N SER A 257 -3.48 11.16 26.68
CA SER A 257 -3.22 11.18 28.12
C SER A 257 -1.76 11.52 28.48
N ALA A 258 -0.80 11.11 27.64
CA ALA A 258 0.62 11.42 27.85
C ALA A 258 1.05 12.75 27.21
N SER A 259 0.30 13.26 26.23
CA SER A 259 0.75 14.40 25.40
C SER A 259 -0.06 15.68 25.61
N GLN A 260 -1.22 15.62 26.27
CA GLN A 260 -2.12 16.76 26.41
C GLN A 260 -1.43 18.01 26.97
N ASP A 261 -0.61 17.87 28.01
CA ASP A 261 0.07 19.01 28.63
C ASP A 261 1.12 19.61 27.68
N ALA A 262 1.88 18.76 26.96
CA ALA A 262 2.84 19.20 25.94
C ALA A 262 2.17 19.85 24.72
N ILE A 263 0.94 19.44 24.37
CA ILE A 263 0.15 20.04 23.30
C ILE A 263 -0.38 21.40 23.73
N ARG A 264 -1.01 21.48 24.91
CA ARG A 264 -1.49 22.74 25.50
C ARG A 264 -0.37 23.76 25.71
N ALA A 265 0.82 23.25 26.00
CA ALA A 265 2.06 24.00 26.10
C ALA A 265 2.51 24.66 24.80
N SER A 266 2.43 23.92 23.71
CA SER A 266 3.02 24.31 22.42
C SER A 266 2.03 25.05 21.52
N VAL A 267 0.73 24.94 21.83
CA VAL A 267 -0.38 25.59 21.11
C VAL A 267 -1.05 26.60 22.05
N PRO A 268 -0.63 27.89 22.06
CA PRO A 268 -0.85 28.81 23.18
C PRO A 268 -2.31 29.16 23.51
N TRP A 269 -3.26 28.90 22.61
CA TRP A 269 -4.70 29.06 22.88
C TRP A 269 -5.35 27.82 23.55
N LEU A 270 -4.58 26.76 23.82
CA LEU A 270 -4.99 25.55 24.54
C LEU A 270 -4.44 25.45 25.98
N GLU A 271 -3.71 26.48 26.45
CA GLU A 271 -3.22 26.76 27.81
C GLU A 271 -2.27 25.75 28.53
N HIS A 272 -0.99 26.19 28.56
CA HIS A 272 0.12 26.02 29.54
C HIS A 272 1.27 25.03 29.25
N SER A 273 2.49 25.63 29.13
CA SER A 273 3.85 25.17 28.72
C SER A 273 4.43 23.97 29.51
N SER A 274 5.35 23.10 29.06
CA SER A 274 6.60 23.24 28.28
C SER A 274 7.23 21.86 27.95
N SER A 275 8.19 21.79 27.01
CA SER A 275 8.87 20.59 26.48
C SER A 275 10.36 20.46 26.89
N SER A 276 10.97 19.28 26.69
CA SER A 276 12.41 19.02 26.88
C SER A 276 12.96 18.07 25.80
N ASN A 277 14.20 18.34 25.33
CA ASN A 277 14.90 17.67 24.22
C ASN A 277 15.73 16.47 24.65
N LEU A 278 15.93 15.51 23.73
CA LEU A 278 16.97 14.48 23.76
C LEU A 278 17.76 14.52 22.45
N GLU A 279 19.09 14.49 22.54
CA GLU A 279 20.01 14.39 21.41
C GLU A 279 20.03 12.96 20.84
N GLY A 280 20.01 12.84 19.52
CA GLY A 280 20.01 11.54 18.83
C GLY A 280 20.78 11.54 17.50
N VAL A 281 20.95 10.33 16.99
CA VAL A 281 21.83 9.94 15.87
C VAL A 281 21.33 10.57 14.57
N GLY A 282 22.22 11.17 13.77
CA GLY A 282 21.82 11.95 12.59
C GLY A 282 20.95 11.21 11.58
N TYR A 283 19.91 11.88 11.09
CA TYR A 283 19.09 11.46 9.95
C TYR A 283 19.71 11.88 8.61
N THR A 284 19.51 11.06 7.57
CA THR A 284 19.86 11.43 6.19
C THR A 284 18.58 11.54 5.37
N HIS A 285 18.23 12.75 4.92
CA HIS A 285 17.06 13.00 4.08
C HIS A 285 17.22 12.38 2.69
N ILE A 286 16.10 12.07 2.02
CA ILE A 286 16.12 11.62 0.62
C ILE A 286 16.60 12.80 -0.24
N SER A 287 17.87 12.78 -0.63
CA SER A 287 18.46 13.80 -1.52
C SER A 287 18.26 13.46 -3.00
N GLU A 288 18.16 12.18 -3.34
CA GLU A 288 17.99 11.69 -4.72
C GLU A 288 17.31 10.30 -4.73
N TYR A 289 16.39 10.08 -5.68
CA TYR A 289 15.83 8.76 -5.95
C TYR A 289 16.65 8.04 -7.01
N LYS A 290 17.30 6.94 -6.61
CA LYS A 290 18.24 6.23 -7.48
C LYS A 290 17.54 5.14 -8.28
N LEU A 291 17.70 5.17 -9.60
CA LEU A 291 17.26 4.11 -10.50
C LEU A 291 18.45 3.20 -10.86
N THR A 292 18.28 1.90 -10.65
CA THR A 292 19.26 0.87 -11.03
C THR A 292 18.72 -0.07 -12.12
N THR A 293 19.59 -0.92 -12.67
CA THR A 293 19.14 -2.08 -13.45
C THR A 293 18.27 -3.00 -12.58
N SER A 294 17.50 -3.91 -13.18
CA SER A 294 16.76 -4.91 -12.42
C SER A 294 17.72 -5.86 -11.66
N PRO A 295 17.25 -6.56 -10.60
CA PRO A 295 18.10 -7.43 -9.78
C PRO A 295 18.77 -8.58 -10.55
N ASN A 296 18.12 -9.07 -11.60
CA ASN A 296 18.68 -10.06 -12.51
C ASN A 296 18.34 -9.65 -13.95
N PRO A 297 19.13 -8.78 -14.59
CA PRO A 297 18.84 -8.24 -15.92
C PRO A 297 19.03 -9.29 -17.03
N THR A 298 19.73 -10.38 -16.72
CA THR A 298 20.01 -11.50 -17.64
C THR A 298 19.00 -12.64 -17.52
N TRP A 299 18.00 -12.51 -16.65
CA TRP A 299 17.00 -13.55 -16.39
C TRP A 299 16.27 -13.99 -17.66
N LYS A 300 15.95 -15.28 -17.77
CA LYS A 300 15.28 -15.92 -18.93
C LYS A 300 13.97 -16.60 -18.53
N PHE A 301 12.98 -16.64 -19.43
CA PHE A 301 11.71 -17.32 -19.18
C PHE A 301 11.90 -18.74 -18.63
N GLY A 302 11.16 -19.06 -17.57
CA GLY A 302 11.20 -20.34 -16.87
C GLY A 302 12.41 -20.54 -15.93
N GLN A 303 13.33 -19.57 -15.86
CA GLN A 303 14.53 -19.69 -15.02
C GLN A 303 14.15 -19.67 -13.52
N PRO A 304 14.49 -20.72 -12.76
CA PRO A 304 14.02 -20.89 -11.39
C PRO A 304 14.75 -19.95 -10.43
N VAL A 305 14.23 -19.83 -9.20
CA VAL A 305 14.77 -18.87 -8.21
C VAL A 305 16.20 -19.21 -7.79
N GLU A 306 16.56 -20.50 -7.67
CA GLU A 306 17.92 -20.97 -7.33
C GLU A 306 18.99 -20.68 -8.40
N SER A 307 18.62 -20.05 -9.51
CA SER A 307 19.55 -19.70 -10.58
C SER A 307 20.41 -18.47 -10.30
N SER A 308 20.15 -17.74 -9.21
CA SER A 308 21.01 -16.64 -8.72
C SER A 308 21.51 -16.90 -7.30
N PRO A 309 22.67 -16.35 -6.89
CA PRO A 309 23.16 -16.45 -5.52
C PRO A 309 22.15 -15.94 -4.48
N GLU A 310 21.46 -14.83 -4.77
CA GLU A 310 20.44 -14.25 -3.89
C GLU A 310 19.23 -15.17 -3.76
N GLY A 311 18.83 -15.82 -4.85
CA GLY A 311 17.73 -16.78 -4.85
C GLY A 311 18.08 -18.08 -4.12
N GLN A 312 19.32 -18.57 -4.25
CA GLN A 312 19.80 -19.72 -3.46
C GLN A 312 19.78 -19.40 -1.96
N ALA A 313 20.32 -18.23 -1.57
CA ALA A 313 20.28 -17.77 -0.18
C ALA A 313 18.84 -17.59 0.33
N TRP A 314 17.94 -17.09 -0.52
CA TRP A 314 16.52 -16.97 -0.20
C TRP A 314 15.86 -18.32 0.07
N LEU A 315 16.12 -19.33 -0.77
CA LEU A 315 15.54 -20.66 -0.61
C LEU A 315 16.11 -21.43 0.58
N GLU A 316 17.37 -21.17 0.96
CA GLU A 316 17.98 -21.78 2.15
C GLU A 316 17.19 -21.49 3.43
N GLY A 317 16.63 -20.28 3.56
CA GLY A 317 15.82 -19.91 4.71
C GLY A 317 14.52 -20.71 4.86
N GLU A 318 14.03 -21.37 3.80
CA GLU A 318 12.88 -22.27 3.87
C GLU A 318 13.13 -23.44 4.85
N LYS A 319 14.39 -23.85 5.05
CA LYS A 319 14.76 -24.93 5.99
C LYS A 319 14.43 -24.62 7.44
N ALA A 320 14.20 -23.35 7.80
CA ALA A 320 13.69 -22.97 9.12
C ALA A 320 12.25 -23.46 9.38
N GLY A 321 11.57 -23.95 8.34
CA GLY A 321 10.20 -24.45 8.41
C GLY A 321 9.16 -23.34 8.30
N TRP A 322 7.90 -23.73 8.47
CA TRP A 322 6.74 -22.87 8.29
C TRP A 322 5.89 -22.83 9.55
N THR A 323 5.38 -21.65 9.87
CA THR A 323 4.24 -21.48 10.77
C THR A 323 2.99 -21.35 9.92
N VAL A 324 2.01 -22.23 10.17
CA VAL A 324 0.71 -22.21 9.49
C VAL A 324 -0.36 -21.83 10.50
N ILE A 325 -0.98 -20.68 10.30
CA ILE A 325 -2.01 -20.14 11.19
C ILE A 325 -3.36 -20.43 10.55
N ASP A 326 -4.14 -21.31 11.17
CA ASP A 326 -5.57 -21.46 10.90
C ASP A 326 -6.28 -20.25 11.52
N THR A 327 -6.80 -19.36 10.68
CA THR A 327 -7.39 -18.12 11.16
C THR A 327 -8.79 -18.33 11.73
N GLN A 328 -9.34 -19.53 11.66
CA GLN A 328 -10.69 -19.90 12.12
C GLN A 328 -10.66 -20.57 13.51
N LYS A 329 -9.57 -21.27 13.86
CA LYS A 329 -9.41 -21.92 15.17
C LYS A 329 -8.92 -20.96 16.26
N ASP A 330 -9.42 -21.16 17.48
CA ASP A 330 -8.96 -20.46 18.68
C ASP A 330 -7.78 -21.20 19.31
N ASP A 331 -6.54 -20.79 18.99
CA ASP A 331 -5.37 -21.33 19.69
C ASP A 331 -5.12 -20.55 21.00
N ARG A 332 -5.71 -21.08 22.08
CA ARG A 332 -5.54 -20.59 23.47
C ARG A 332 -4.10 -20.71 24.00
N ARG A 333 -3.17 -21.31 23.24
CA ARG A 333 -1.75 -21.47 23.65
C ARG A 333 -0.90 -20.22 23.44
N THR A 334 -1.41 -19.20 22.75
CA THR A 334 -0.69 -17.94 22.56
C THR A 334 -0.98 -16.98 23.71
N TRP A 335 0.07 -16.54 24.42
CA TRP A 335 -0.06 -15.63 25.56
C TRP A 335 -0.62 -14.23 25.22
N MET A 336 -0.69 -13.88 23.93
CA MET A 336 -1.20 -12.59 23.43
C MET A 336 -2.66 -12.60 22.95
N GLY A 337 -3.31 -13.77 22.83
CA GLY A 337 -4.66 -13.92 22.27
C GLY A 337 -4.73 -13.75 20.74
N ARG A 338 -5.56 -14.57 20.08
CA ARG A 338 -5.71 -14.68 18.60
C ARG A 338 -5.82 -13.33 17.87
N ARG A 339 -6.62 -12.40 18.40
CA ARG A 339 -6.91 -11.11 17.74
C ARG A 339 -5.68 -10.21 17.64
N ARG A 340 -4.88 -10.14 18.70
CA ARG A 340 -3.66 -9.31 18.74
C ARG A 340 -2.58 -9.89 17.82
N GLN A 341 -2.44 -11.22 17.82
CA GLN A 341 -1.50 -11.91 16.93
C GLN A 341 -1.85 -11.70 15.46
N LEU A 342 -3.11 -11.92 15.05
CA LEU A 342 -3.56 -11.69 13.67
C LEU A 342 -3.36 -10.24 13.23
N TYR A 343 -3.63 -9.28 14.12
CA TYR A 343 -3.33 -7.88 13.84
C TYR A 343 -1.84 -7.64 13.58
N GLN A 344 -0.97 -8.03 14.52
CA GLN A 344 0.48 -7.84 14.41
C GLN A 344 1.05 -8.52 13.15
N PHE A 345 0.53 -9.70 12.83
CA PHE A 345 0.92 -10.44 11.66
C PHE A 345 0.53 -9.70 10.37
N LEU A 346 -0.75 -9.37 10.19
CA LEU A 346 -1.20 -8.79 8.92
C LEU A 346 -0.60 -7.40 8.66
N VAL A 347 -0.41 -6.58 9.70
CA VAL A 347 0.22 -5.26 9.54
C VAL A 347 1.73 -5.34 9.27
N SER A 348 2.39 -6.46 9.59
CA SER A 348 3.80 -6.69 9.24
C SER A 348 3.96 -7.45 7.91
N ALA A 349 2.96 -8.23 7.50
CA ALA A 349 2.93 -8.94 6.23
C ALA A 349 2.62 -8.00 5.05
N VAL A 350 1.47 -7.30 5.09
CA VAL A 350 1.00 -6.46 3.98
C VAL A 350 1.74 -5.12 4.03
N VAL A 351 2.98 -5.11 3.52
CA VAL A 351 3.89 -3.95 3.47
C VAL A 351 4.60 -3.92 2.11
N PRO A 352 5.13 -2.77 1.68
CA PRO A 352 4.92 -1.41 2.21
C PRO A 352 3.51 -0.89 1.87
N ARG A 353 2.87 -0.14 2.76
CA ARG A 353 1.53 0.44 2.50
C ARG A 353 1.62 1.94 2.21
N PRO A 354 0.87 2.46 1.22
CA PRO A 354 0.70 3.89 1.07
C PRO A 354 -0.16 4.43 2.22
N ILE A 355 -0.08 5.73 2.49
CA ILE A 355 -0.78 6.38 3.59
C ILE A 355 -1.52 7.60 3.06
N ALA A 356 -2.81 7.71 3.39
CA ALA A 356 -3.57 8.93 3.21
C ALA A 356 -3.73 9.62 4.56
N LEU A 357 -3.36 10.90 4.64
CA LEU A 357 -3.80 11.77 5.72
C LEU A 357 -5.17 12.34 5.37
N VAL A 358 -6.21 11.86 6.05
CA VAL A 358 -7.60 12.10 5.68
C VAL A 358 -8.16 13.25 6.51
N SER A 359 -8.58 14.31 5.84
CA SER A 359 -9.31 15.42 6.44
C SER A 359 -10.81 15.20 6.31
N THR A 360 -11.54 15.43 7.40
CA THR A 360 -13.00 15.40 7.46
C THR A 360 -13.53 16.57 8.27
N ILE A 361 -14.84 16.80 8.19
CA ILE A 361 -15.54 17.79 9.01
C ILE A 361 -16.84 17.18 9.53
N SER A 362 -17.18 17.46 10.79
CA SER A 362 -18.45 17.04 11.40
C SER A 362 -19.62 17.91 10.91
N GLU A 363 -20.86 17.56 11.26
CA GLU A 363 -22.03 18.40 10.94
C GLU A 363 -22.00 19.73 11.71
N GLU A 364 -21.39 19.74 12.89
CA GLU A 364 -21.18 20.90 13.75
C GLU A 364 -19.99 21.77 13.30
N GLY A 365 -19.26 21.36 12.27
CA GLY A 365 -18.11 22.09 11.72
C GLY A 365 -16.78 21.78 12.39
N VAL A 366 -16.70 20.73 13.25
CA VAL A 366 -15.43 20.32 13.85
C VAL A 366 -14.60 19.57 12.82
N GLU A 367 -13.41 20.08 12.51
CA GLU A 367 -12.51 19.51 11.53
C GLU A 367 -11.60 18.46 12.17
N ASN A 368 -11.43 17.32 11.50
CA ASN A 368 -10.52 16.25 11.92
C ASN A 368 -9.46 15.96 10.86
N LEU A 369 -8.35 15.38 11.30
CA LEU A 369 -7.26 14.93 10.46
C LEU A 369 -6.68 13.62 11.00
N ALA A 370 -6.63 12.55 10.20
CA ALA A 370 -6.14 11.25 10.67
C ALA A 370 -5.41 10.43 9.58
N PRO A 371 -4.24 9.82 9.88
CA PRO A 371 -3.53 8.99 8.93
C PRO A 371 -4.15 7.59 8.81
N ILE A 372 -4.41 7.15 7.59
CA ILE A 372 -4.99 5.83 7.26
C ILE A 372 -4.08 5.12 6.26
N SER A 373 -3.53 3.96 6.66
CA SER A 373 -2.66 3.13 5.80
C SER A 373 -3.35 1.92 5.18
N TRP A 374 -4.58 1.59 5.59
CA TRP A 374 -5.46 0.69 4.86
C TRP A 374 -6.18 1.47 3.75
N PHE A 375 -5.34 2.07 2.91
CA PHE A 375 -5.67 2.98 1.82
C PHE A 375 -5.15 2.39 0.52
N ASN A 376 -5.94 2.43 -0.55
CA ASN A 376 -5.47 2.06 -1.88
C ASN A 376 -6.37 2.65 -2.98
N GLN A 377 -5.87 2.64 -4.21
CA GLN A 377 -6.67 2.84 -5.42
C GLN A 377 -7.61 1.64 -5.63
N VAL A 378 -8.83 1.92 -6.08
CA VAL A 378 -9.80 0.88 -6.47
C VAL A 378 -10.05 0.88 -7.97
N SER A 379 -10.31 2.04 -8.56
CA SER A 379 -10.62 2.19 -9.98
C SER A 379 -10.02 3.49 -10.52
N PRO A 380 -9.50 3.52 -11.76
CA PRO A 380 -9.00 4.73 -12.38
C PRO A 380 -10.10 5.52 -13.09
N TYR A 381 -11.17 4.85 -13.54
CA TYR A 381 -12.32 5.46 -14.18
C TYR A 381 -13.58 4.61 -13.96
N PRO A 382 -14.64 5.13 -13.29
CA PRO A 382 -14.58 6.35 -12.49
C PRO A 382 -13.48 6.26 -11.43
N THR A 383 -12.90 7.39 -11.05
CA THR A 383 -11.79 7.42 -10.08
C THR A 383 -12.31 7.10 -8.69
N VAL A 384 -11.92 5.94 -8.16
CA VAL A 384 -12.34 5.47 -6.84
C VAL A 384 -11.13 5.06 -6.01
N ILE A 385 -11.10 5.49 -4.75
CA ILE A 385 -10.16 5.05 -3.72
C ILE A 385 -10.90 4.33 -2.59
N SER A 386 -10.19 3.54 -1.81
CA SER A 386 -10.72 2.88 -0.61
C SER A 386 -9.97 3.28 0.65
N LEU A 387 -10.70 3.44 1.75
CA LEU A 387 -10.19 3.58 3.12
C LEU A 387 -10.87 2.54 4.00
N SER A 388 -10.11 1.70 4.71
CA SER A 388 -10.69 0.90 5.80
C SER A 388 -10.45 1.58 7.13
N ILE A 389 -11.54 1.90 7.84
CA ILE A 389 -11.49 2.62 9.12
C ILE A 389 -11.98 1.68 10.22
N SER A 390 -11.15 1.45 11.23
CA SER A 390 -11.52 0.64 12.39
C SER A 390 -12.46 1.39 13.34
N ARG A 391 -13.25 0.62 14.08
CA ARG A 391 -14.07 1.09 15.19
C ARG A 391 -13.38 0.79 16.51
N ARG A 392 -13.56 1.66 17.51
CA ARG A 392 -13.08 1.42 18.88
C ARG A 392 -14.28 1.21 19.78
N ASP A 393 -14.28 0.11 20.54
CA ASP A 393 -15.37 -0.22 21.47
C ASP A 393 -16.77 -0.06 20.84
N GLN A 394 -16.87 -0.46 19.56
CA GLN A 394 -18.06 -0.36 18.69
C GLN A 394 -18.39 1.06 18.20
N ALA A 395 -17.82 2.11 18.79
CA ALA A 395 -17.93 3.48 18.30
C ALA A 395 -17.10 3.67 17.01
N ALA A 396 -17.74 4.27 16.01
CA ALA A 396 -17.05 4.74 14.82
C ALA A 396 -16.06 5.85 15.21
N LYS A 397 -14.84 5.81 14.67
CA LYS A 397 -13.89 6.92 14.77
C LYS A 397 -14.45 8.17 14.09
N ASP A 398 -13.97 9.33 14.51
CA ASP A 398 -14.40 10.65 14.07
C ASP A 398 -14.37 10.80 12.55
N THR A 399 -13.27 10.40 11.92
CA THR A 399 -13.15 10.32 10.46
C THR A 399 -14.31 9.56 9.81
N LEU A 400 -14.66 8.39 10.34
CA LEU A 400 -15.76 7.58 9.80
C LEU A 400 -17.13 8.20 10.08
N ARG A 401 -17.38 8.71 11.29
CA ARG A 401 -18.63 9.41 11.63
C ARG A 401 -18.86 10.58 10.68
N ASN A 402 -17.83 11.40 10.49
CA ASN A 402 -17.86 12.57 9.62
C ASN A 402 -18.12 12.15 8.17
N ILE A 403 -17.37 11.19 7.60
CA ILE A 403 -17.62 10.71 6.23
C ILE A 403 -19.05 10.20 6.05
N LEU A 404 -19.58 9.46 7.03
CA LEU A 404 -20.93 8.92 6.93
C LEU A 404 -22.01 10.00 7.06
N ALA A 405 -21.78 11.05 7.84
CA ALA A 405 -22.72 12.16 8.00
C ALA A 405 -22.66 13.14 6.82
N THR A 406 -21.45 13.62 6.49
CA THR A 406 -21.24 14.69 5.52
C THR A 406 -21.06 14.22 4.09
N LYS A 407 -20.77 12.92 3.88
CA LYS A 407 -20.48 12.31 2.58
C LYS A 407 -19.26 12.89 1.87
N GLU A 408 -18.40 13.61 2.57
CA GLU A 408 -17.28 14.34 1.99
C GLU A 408 -16.00 14.10 2.80
N PHE A 409 -14.87 13.97 2.11
CA PHE A 409 -13.54 13.94 2.72
C PHE A 409 -12.45 14.33 1.73
N THR A 410 -11.27 14.66 2.24
CA THR A 410 -10.08 14.88 1.40
C THR A 410 -8.96 13.93 1.82
N ALA A 411 -8.40 13.19 0.86
CA ALA A 411 -7.24 12.32 1.09
C ALA A 411 -5.96 13.02 0.61
N ASN A 412 -4.98 13.19 1.50
CA ASN A 412 -3.72 13.86 1.23
C ASN A 412 -2.57 12.85 1.28
N LEU A 413 -1.75 12.79 0.25
CA LEU A 413 -0.62 11.85 0.19
C LEU A 413 0.58 12.40 0.94
N ILE A 414 1.20 11.54 1.77
CA ILE A 414 2.25 11.94 2.71
C ILE A 414 3.64 11.84 2.08
N SER A 415 4.44 12.88 2.28
CA SER A 415 5.84 12.96 1.89
C SER A 415 6.76 12.97 3.10
N GLU A 416 8.02 12.58 2.91
CA GLU A 416 9.04 12.51 3.97
C GLU A 416 9.16 13.80 4.78
N ALA A 417 9.06 14.95 4.11
CA ALA A 417 9.33 16.27 4.70
C ALA A 417 8.38 16.70 5.84
N TRP A 418 7.22 16.04 6.00
CA TRP A 418 6.21 16.42 6.99
C TRP A 418 5.59 15.21 7.71
N ILE A 419 6.33 14.10 7.79
CA ILE A 419 5.83 12.88 8.42
C ILE A 419 5.59 13.03 9.91
N GLU A 420 6.38 13.81 10.64
CA GLU A 420 6.17 14.04 12.07
C GLU A 420 4.80 14.68 12.33
N GLN A 421 4.46 15.71 11.54
CA GLN A 421 3.15 16.37 11.57
C GLN A 421 2.04 15.38 11.22
N ALA A 422 2.21 14.60 10.16
CA ALA A 422 1.22 13.59 9.76
C ALA A 422 1.05 12.47 10.81
N HIS A 423 2.13 12.11 11.49
CA HIS A 423 2.13 11.13 12.56
C HIS A 423 1.44 11.68 13.82
N ALA A 424 1.63 12.97 14.13
CA ALA A 424 0.99 13.63 15.26
C ALA A 424 -0.54 13.60 15.15
N ALA A 425 -1.09 13.67 13.92
CA ALA A 425 -2.52 13.45 13.66
C ALA A 425 -3.04 12.03 13.97
N SER A 426 -2.19 11.10 14.39
CA SER A 426 -2.65 9.79 14.90
C SER A 426 -2.99 9.79 16.39
N ILE A 427 -2.81 10.93 17.06
CA ILE A 427 -3.18 11.10 18.45
C ILE A 427 -4.69 10.92 18.62
N ASP A 428 -5.06 10.36 19.76
CA ASP A 428 -6.45 10.06 20.10
C ASP A 428 -7.10 11.23 20.83
N THR A 429 -7.37 12.31 20.11
CA THR A 429 -7.98 13.51 20.68
C THR A 429 -9.45 13.30 21.07
N PRO A 430 -9.96 14.08 22.04
CA PRO A 430 -11.39 14.24 22.22
C PRO A 430 -12.08 14.74 20.94
N PRO A 431 -13.35 14.39 20.69
CA PRO A 431 -14.04 14.75 19.44
C PRO A 431 -14.13 16.25 19.14
N GLU A 432 -14.04 17.08 20.17
CA GLU A 432 -14.06 18.55 20.08
C GLU A 432 -12.69 19.17 19.75
N VAL A 433 -11.60 18.41 19.79
CA VAL A 433 -10.23 18.90 19.55
C VAL A 433 -9.78 18.53 18.15
N SER A 434 -9.49 19.55 17.34
CA SER A 434 -9.00 19.37 15.97
C SER A 434 -7.52 19.00 15.94
N GLU A 435 -7.18 17.92 15.25
CA GLU A 435 -5.78 17.51 15.06
C GLU A 435 -4.99 18.52 14.21
N TRP A 436 -5.65 19.35 13.40
CA TRP A 436 -5.00 20.39 12.60
C TRP A 436 -4.09 21.29 13.45
N GLU A 437 -4.58 21.72 14.61
CA GLU A 437 -3.84 22.60 15.53
C GLU A 437 -2.64 21.92 16.16
N ILE A 438 -2.71 20.59 16.34
CA ILE A 438 -1.66 19.76 16.94
C ILE A 438 -0.53 19.52 15.94
N THR A 439 -0.86 19.40 14.66
CA THR A 439 0.11 19.05 13.61
C THR A 439 0.96 20.22 13.15
N GLY A 440 0.47 21.46 13.20
CA GLY A 440 1.13 22.59 12.54
C GLY A 440 1.06 22.55 11.00
N LEU A 441 0.18 21.72 10.43
CA LEU A 441 -0.11 21.69 8.98
C LEU A 441 -1.04 22.83 8.58
N THR A 442 -0.89 23.28 7.33
CA THR A 442 -1.67 24.40 6.79
C THR A 442 -2.87 23.89 6.00
N LYS A 443 -4.04 24.47 6.29
CA LYS A 443 -5.26 24.21 5.50
C LYS A 443 -5.21 24.96 4.17
N ALA A 444 -5.60 24.29 3.10
CA ALA A 444 -5.92 24.90 1.82
C ALA A 444 -7.35 24.53 1.39
N PRO A 445 -8.06 25.41 0.67
CA PRO A 445 -9.44 25.14 0.26
C PRO A 445 -9.51 24.06 -0.83
N CYS A 446 -10.64 23.35 -0.81
CA CYS A 446 -11.09 22.43 -1.85
C CYS A 446 -12.09 23.13 -2.79
N LEU A 447 -12.24 22.63 -4.01
CA LEU A 447 -13.13 23.19 -5.03
C LEU A 447 -14.56 22.65 -4.93
N LYS A 448 -14.72 21.40 -4.50
CA LYS A 448 -15.98 20.65 -4.53
C LYS A 448 -16.48 20.26 -3.15
N VAL A 449 -15.59 19.81 -2.27
CA VAL A 449 -15.95 19.33 -0.93
C VAL A 449 -15.68 20.38 0.15
N ARG A 450 -16.40 20.33 1.28
CA ARG A 450 -16.27 21.31 2.38
C ARG A 450 -14.97 21.20 3.18
N THR A 451 -14.36 20.02 3.19
CA THR A 451 -13.14 19.73 3.96
C THR A 451 -11.93 20.45 3.38
N ALA A 452 -10.95 20.80 4.21
CA ALA A 452 -9.68 21.33 3.73
C ALA A 452 -8.76 20.24 3.17
N ARG A 453 -7.93 20.60 2.19
CA ARG A 453 -6.74 19.82 1.83
C ARG A 453 -5.53 20.30 2.63
N VAL A 454 -4.55 19.43 2.82
CA VAL A 454 -3.26 19.77 3.45
C VAL A 454 -2.42 20.48 2.41
N LYS A 455 -2.06 21.75 2.65
CA LYS A 455 -1.32 22.57 1.70
C LYS A 455 0.04 21.95 1.35
N GLU A 456 0.69 21.35 2.33
CA GLU A 456 2.01 20.72 2.21
C GLU A 456 1.98 19.38 1.46
N SER A 457 0.81 18.82 1.15
CA SER A 457 0.72 17.55 0.43
C SER A 457 0.90 17.75 -1.08
N ALA A 458 1.86 17.07 -1.70
CA ALA A 458 2.08 17.22 -3.15
C ALA A 458 0.94 16.68 -4.02
N CYS A 459 0.04 15.87 -3.45
CA CYS A 459 -1.14 15.36 -4.14
C CYS A 459 -2.31 15.19 -3.16
N SER A 460 -3.40 15.92 -3.39
CA SER A 460 -4.64 15.85 -2.61
C SER A 460 -5.83 15.44 -3.48
N MET A 461 -6.72 14.61 -2.93
CA MET A 461 -7.88 14.07 -3.62
C MET A 461 -9.16 14.45 -2.87
N GLU A 462 -10.00 15.26 -3.51
CA GLU A 462 -11.33 15.61 -3.02
C GLU A 462 -12.30 14.48 -3.30
N CYS A 463 -12.94 13.94 -2.26
CA CYS A 463 -13.72 12.71 -2.36
C CYS A 463 -15.14 12.88 -1.83
N GLU A 464 -16.09 12.32 -2.58
CA GLU A 464 -17.46 12.09 -2.10
C GLU A 464 -17.64 10.61 -1.75
N LEU A 465 -18.40 10.30 -0.71
CA LEU A 465 -18.71 8.92 -0.32
C LEU A 465 -19.52 8.24 -1.43
N LEU A 466 -18.92 7.25 -2.08
CA LEU A 466 -19.59 6.42 -3.09
C LEU A 466 -20.37 5.29 -2.42
N GLN A 467 -19.72 4.56 -1.51
CA GLN A 467 -20.30 3.41 -0.83
C GLN A 467 -19.52 3.14 0.48
N SER A 468 -20.21 2.63 1.49
CA SER A 468 -19.59 2.08 2.70
C SER A 468 -20.01 0.64 2.91
N ILE A 469 -19.09 -0.21 3.36
CA ILE A 469 -19.31 -1.63 3.63
C ILE A 469 -18.85 -1.92 5.05
N ASP A 470 -19.80 -2.22 5.93
CA ASP A 470 -19.50 -2.63 7.29
C ASP A 470 -18.97 -4.07 7.31
N ILE A 471 -17.86 -4.24 8.00
CA ILE A 471 -17.21 -5.53 8.20
C ILE A 471 -17.48 -6.00 9.62
N ASN A 472 -18.31 -7.01 9.71
CA ASN A 472 -18.76 -7.57 10.98
C ASN A 472 -17.88 -8.72 11.42
N ASP A 473 -17.61 -8.77 12.72
CA ASP A 473 -17.04 -9.93 13.39
C ASP A 473 -18.03 -11.10 13.29
N PRO A 474 -17.65 -12.22 12.66
CA PRO A 474 -18.57 -13.35 12.47
C PRO A 474 -19.00 -13.99 13.80
N ASP A 475 -18.20 -13.86 14.86
CA ASP A 475 -18.49 -14.48 16.15
C ASP A 475 -19.39 -13.60 17.02
N THR A 476 -19.18 -12.27 16.95
CA THR A 476 -19.90 -11.32 17.83
C THR A 476 -21.00 -10.53 17.11
N GLY A 477 -21.04 -10.57 15.77
CA GLY A 477 -21.90 -9.72 14.95
C GLY A 477 -21.52 -8.23 14.93
N LEU A 478 -20.55 -7.82 15.75
CA LEU A 478 -20.16 -6.41 15.90
C LEU A 478 -19.34 -5.94 14.70
N THR A 479 -19.67 -4.75 14.17
CA THR A 479 -18.84 -4.09 13.15
C THR A 479 -17.47 -3.72 13.72
N LYS A 480 -16.40 -4.23 13.10
CA LYS A 480 -15.01 -3.97 13.49
C LYS A 480 -14.38 -2.88 12.64
N ASN A 481 -14.69 -2.89 11.35
CA ASN A 481 -14.19 -1.93 10.38
C ASN A 481 -15.32 -1.54 9.44
N THR A 482 -15.20 -0.37 8.85
CA THR A 482 -16.02 0.04 7.71
C THR A 482 -15.08 0.36 6.54
N LEU A 483 -15.26 -0.34 5.43
CA LEU A 483 -14.59 -0.04 4.18
C LEU A 483 -15.36 1.07 3.45
N VAL A 484 -14.74 2.23 3.33
CA VAL A 484 -15.25 3.40 2.61
C VAL A 484 -14.69 3.38 1.20
N LEU A 485 -15.56 3.51 0.20
CA LEU A 485 -15.21 3.80 -1.18
C LEU A 485 -15.52 5.28 -1.45
N GLY A 486 -14.51 6.05 -1.84
CA GLY A 486 -14.63 7.46 -2.19
C GLY A 486 -14.52 7.66 -3.69
N ALA A 487 -15.52 8.31 -4.29
CA ALA A 487 -15.42 8.83 -5.65
C ALA A 487 -14.59 10.12 -5.61
N VAL A 488 -13.42 10.10 -6.24
CA VAL A 488 -12.56 11.28 -6.31
C VAL A 488 -13.11 12.21 -7.37
N LYS A 489 -13.37 13.48 -7.01
CA LYS A 489 -13.93 14.51 -7.89
C LYS A 489 -12.86 15.43 -8.46
N TYR A 490 -11.91 15.84 -7.61
CA TYR A 490 -10.79 16.67 -8.01
C TYR A 490 -9.49 16.11 -7.45
N ILE A 491 -8.43 16.17 -8.25
CA ILE A 491 -7.06 15.86 -7.82
C ILE A 491 -6.23 17.12 -7.97
N HIS A 492 -5.61 17.57 -6.88
CA HIS A 492 -4.68 18.69 -6.86
C HIS A 492 -3.27 18.14 -6.81
N VAL A 493 -2.42 18.54 -7.75
CA VAL A 493 -1.02 18.10 -7.81
C VAL A 493 -0.12 19.32 -7.90
N ARG A 494 0.92 19.38 -7.08
CA ARG A 494 1.93 20.45 -7.18
C ARG A 494 2.70 20.35 -8.50
N ASN A 495 2.95 21.48 -9.14
CA ASN A 495 3.60 21.51 -10.45
C ASN A 495 5.08 21.11 -10.38
N ASP A 496 5.75 21.33 -9.25
CA ASP A 496 7.15 20.95 -9.07
C ASP A 496 7.37 19.44 -9.13
N VAL A 497 6.38 18.64 -8.67
CA VAL A 497 6.43 17.17 -8.70
C VAL A 497 5.80 16.54 -9.95
N LEU A 498 5.00 17.29 -10.72
CA LEU A 498 4.27 16.78 -11.88
C LEU A 498 5.15 16.84 -13.14
N ASP A 499 5.34 15.71 -13.82
CA ASP A 499 5.93 15.70 -15.15
C ASP A 499 4.86 16.10 -16.20
N PRO A 500 4.98 17.27 -16.84
CA PRO A 500 3.98 17.77 -17.78
C PRO A 500 3.91 16.92 -19.06
N ALA A 501 4.97 16.19 -19.42
CA ALA A 501 5.00 15.38 -20.63
C ALA A 501 4.33 14.02 -20.45
N SER A 502 4.44 13.42 -19.26
CA SER A 502 3.85 12.12 -18.97
C SER A 502 2.52 12.20 -18.20
N GLY A 503 2.23 13.32 -17.54
CA GLY A 503 1.11 13.45 -16.61
C GLY A 503 1.26 12.59 -15.35
N THR A 504 2.51 12.21 -15.01
CA THR A 504 2.83 11.40 -13.82
C THR A 504 3.58 12.22 -12.79
N ILE A 505 3.50 11.80 -11.53
CA ILE A 505 4.25 12.39 -10.41
C ILE A 505 5.62 11.73 -10.31
N ASP A 506 6.67 12.55 -10.24
CA ASP A 506 8.03 12.11 -10.02
C ASP A 506 8.21 11.63 -8.56
N PRO A 507 8.48 10.33 -8.32
CA PRO A 507 8.64 9.80 -6.97
C PRO A 507 9.85 10.38 -6.24
N GLY A 508 10.91 10.79 -6.95
CA GLY A 508 12.09 11.41 -6.35
C GLY A 508 11.85 12.82 -5.85
N LYS A 509 10.92 13.54 -6.50
CA LYS A 509 10.45 14.84 -6.01
C LYS A 509 9.37 14.71 -4.96
N MET A 510 8.41 13.79 -5.14
CA MET A 510 7.32 13.56 -4.18
C MET A 510 7.81 12.98 -2.86
N LYS A 511 8.90 12.22 -2.85
CA LYS A 511 9.51 11.57 -1.67
C LYS A 511 8.47 10.81 -0.82
N PRO A 512 7.72 9.86 -1.40
CA PRO A 512 6.67 9.15 -0.69
C PRO A 512 7.26 8.25 0.41
N ILE A 513 6.51 8.09 1.49
CA ILE A 513 6.86 7.19 2.60
C ILE A 513 5.93 5.98 2.65
N ALA A 514 6.45 4.87 3.16
CA ALA A 514 5.67 3.67 3.41
C ALA A 514 5.30 3.53 4.89
N ARG A 515 4.11 3.02 5.19
CA ARG A 515 3.83 2.42 6.51
C ARG A 515 4.26 0.96 6.51
N MET A 516 4.99 0.57 7.55
CA MET A 516 5.48 -0.78 7.80
C MET A 516 4.76 -1.42 9.00
N GLY A 517 5.24 -2.58 9.46
CA GLY A 517 4.79 -3.22 10.70
C GLY A 517 5.26 -2.47 11.96
N ALA A 518 4.60 -2.72 13.10
CA ALA A 518 5.03 -2.27 14.43
C ALA A 518 5.36 -0.76 14.57
N GLY A 519 4.60 0.11 13.91
CA GLY A 519 4.81 1.56 13.96
C GLY A 519 6.00 2.05 13.13
N GLY A 520 6.61 1.17 12.33
CA GLY A 520 7.69 1.53 11.43
C GLY A 520 7.20 2.26 10.19
N TYR A 521 8.10 3.08 9.66
CA TYR A 521 8.04 3.72 8.36
C TYR A 521 9.25 3.29 7.54
N ALA A 522 9.12 3.29 6.21
CA ALA A 522 10.25 3.07 5.32
C ALA A 522 10.38 4.20 4.30
N LYS A 523 11.63 4.51 3.98
CA LYS A 523 11.97 5.44 2.92
C LYS A 523 11.98 4.72 1.58
N ILE A 524 11.67 5.46 0.52
CA ILE A 524 11.74 4.97 -0.85
C ILE A 524 12.90 5.70 -1.54
N THR A 525 14.13 5.22 -1.33
CA THR A 525 15.36 5.86 -1.85
C THR A 525 15.87 5.26 -3.15
N GLU A 526 15.51 4.01 -3.44
CA GLU A 526 16.00 3.29 -4.62
C GLU A 526 14.90 2.46 -5.29
N GLY A 527 14.96 2.38 -6.61
CA GLY A 527 14.14 1.46 -7.38
C GLY A 527 14.77 1.04 -8.70
N TYR A 528 14.05 0.18 -9.40
CA TYR A 528 14.46 -0.36 -10.69
C TYR A 528 13.24 -0.52 -11.59
N ARG A 529 13.46 -0.54 -12.91
CA ARG A 529 12.40 -0.73 -13.90
C ARG A 529 12.45 -2.15 -14.45
N MET A 530 11.32 -2.83 -14.45
CA MET A 530 11.17 -4.14 -15.09
C MET A 530 10.18 -4.03 -16.23
N ALA A 531 10.66 -4.20 -17.45
CA ALA A 531 9.80 -4.12 -18.63
C ALA A 531 8.65 -5.13 -18.55
N ARG A 532 7.53 -4.78 -19.18
CA ARG A 532 6.47 -5.77 -19.38
C ARG A 532 7.01 -6.87 -20.31
N PRO A 533 6.80 -8.16 -19.97
CA PRO A 533 7.22 -9.25 -20.83
C PRO A 533 6.48 -9.22 -22.18
N ASP A 534 7.15 -9.66 -23.24
CA ASP A 534 6.57 -9.86 -24.56
C ASP A 534 5.89 -11.23 -24.64
N VAL A 535 4.61 -11.27 -25.02
CA VAL A 535 3.80 -12.49 -25.04
C VAL A 535 4.29 -13.50 -26.06
N ASP A 536 4.70 -13.05 -27.24
CA ASP A 536 5.17 -13.95 -28.30
C ASP A 536 6.50 -14.58 -27.91
N ALA A 537 7.42 -13.80 -27.33
CA ALA A 537 8.69 -14.30 -26.83
C ALA A 537 8.51 -15.31 -25.68
N ALA A 538 7.54 -15.08 -24.79
CA ALA A 538 7.28 -16.01 -23.69
C ALA A 538 6.63 -17.31 -24.17
N LEU A 539 5.68 -17.22 -25.10
CA LEU A 539 5.06 -18.40 -25.73
C LEU A 539 6.09 -19.21 -26.51
N GLU A 540 7.00 -18.55 -27.22
CA GLU A 540 8.08 -19.24 -27.92
C GLU A 540 9.05 -19.92 -26.97
N ALA A 541 9.39 -19.30 -25.84
CA ALA A 541 10.21 -19.93 -24.81
C ALA A 541 9.55 -21.19 -24.22
N VAL A 542 8.22 -21.18 -24.05
CA VAL A 542 7.47 -22.38 -23.64
C VAL A 542 7.51 -23.45 -24.73
N ARG A 543 7.23 -23.09 -26.00
CA ARG A 543 7.19 -24.04 -27.13
C ARG A 543 8.54 -24.70 -27.40
N THR A 544 9.62 -23.95 -27.25
CA THR A 544 11.00 -24.44 -27.47
C THR A 544 11.55 -25.25 -26.28
N GLY A 545 10.76 -25.42 -25.22
CA GLY A 545 11.16 -26.17 -24.03
C GLY A 545 12.19 -25.45 -23.16
N GLN A 546 12.35 -24.13 -23.32
CA GLN A 546 13.18 -23.31 -22.44
C GLN A 546 12.57 -23.21 -21.04
N CYS A 547 11.25 -23.17 -20.96
CA CYS A 547 10.51 -23.23 -19.71
C CYS A 547 10.45 -24.69 -19.22
N GLY A 548 10.71 -24.92 -17.92
CA GLY A 548 10.68 -26.25 -17.33
C GLY A 548 9.34 -26.99 -17.52
N PRO A 549 9.27 -28.30 -17.22
CA PRO A 549 8.16 -29.18 -17.59
C PRO A 549 6.86 -29.00 -16.78
N GLN A 550 6.65 -27.83 -16.15
CA GLN A 550 5.63 -27.57 -15.13
C GLN A 550 4.20 -27.41 -15.63
#